data_AF-A0A7J6NDS6-F1
#
_entry.id   AF-A0A7J6NDS6-F1
#
_cell.length_a   1.000
_cell.length_b   1.000
_cell.length_c   1.000
_cell.angle_alpha   90.00
_cell.angle_beta   90.00
_cell.angle_gamma   90.00
#
_symmetry.space_group_name_H-M   'P 1'
#
loop_
_entity.id
_entity.type
_entity.pdbx_description
1 polymer ?
#
loop_
_entity_poly.entity_id
_entity_poly.type
_entity_poly.pdbx_seq_one_letter_code
_entity_poly.pdbx_strand_id
1 'polypeptide(L)'
;MVFLDKCCIPQKDPIAKSYGISKLADYLRASDKLLILWSPDYLDRLWCVYELAVFLQTHDEDDVILVNLDHLKLCVSLMLLQFFSILISGVTEFCGYSEHIGFALSLASSFLIGRGAFVCGEEWQKFCSRVKCFSVHKAKCSSLADYSDLKQLITDFYGSEAEFAAVVKRLWLGEGEGKHLPEWLFAGASLRIISAPYAPVIVCFAVQYIICGIRGGIEPSVPIYPPGVPYEPLPGHKLATTGWISEKVDKWCHDLRLEDL
;
A
#
# COMPACT_ATOMS: atom_id res chain seq x y z
N MET A 1 -14.52 -19.72 9.06
CA MET A 1 -13.28 -20.46 9.43
C MET A 1 -12.25 -20.16 8.34
N VAL A 2 -10.97 -20.04 8.66
CA VAL A 2 -9.90 -19.81 7.67
C VAL A 2 -9.03 -21.05 7.60
N PHE A 3 -8.84 -21.61 6.41
CA PHE A 3 -7.90 -22.68 6.14
C PHE A 3 -6.59 -22.08 5.63
N LEU A 4 -5.47 -22.42 6.26
CA LEU A 4 -4.14 -22.02 5.83
C LEU A 4 -3.32 -23.27 5.61
N ASP A 5 -3.04 -23.59 4.34
CA ASP A 5 -2.33 -24.78 3.86
C ASP A 5 -1.19 -25.24 4.80
N LYS A 6 -0.27 -24.33 5.10
CA LYS A 6 0.96 -24.58 5.86
C LYS A 6 0.70 -24.86 7.34
N CYS A 7 -0.42 -24.38 7.87
CA CYS A 7 -0.82 -24.56 9.27
C CYS A 7 -1.77 -25.74 9.46
N CYS A 8 -2.59 -26.05 8.45
CA CYS A 8 -3.61 -27.08 8.53
C CYS A 8 -3.12 -28.45 8.05
N ILE A 9 -2.09 -28.49 7.19
CA ILE A 9 -1.50 -29.75 6.72
C ILE A 9 -0.16 -29.99 7.46
N PRO A 10 0.00 -31.14 8.16
CA PRO A 10 1.25 -31.48 8.84
C PRO A 10 2.44 -31.46 7.87
N GLN A 11 3.39 -30.56 8.10
CA GLN A 11 4.53 -30.38 7.19
C GLN A 11 5.68 -31.38 7.45
N LYS A 12 5.74 -31.97 8.64
CA LYS A 12 6.85 -32.84 9.08
C LYS A 12 6.57 -34.33 8.93
N ASP A 13 5.30 -34.72 8.92
CA ASP A 13 4.88 -36.12 8.76
C ASP A 13 4.47 -36.36 7.30
N PRO A 14 5.28 -37.10 6.51
CA PRO A 14 5.01 -37.31 5.09
C PRO A 14 3.69 -38.06 4.82
N ILE A 15 3.26 -38.95 5.72
CA ILE A 15 2.03 -39.73 5.54
C ILE A 15 0.83 -38.82 5.78
N ALA A 16 0.83 -38.08 6.89
CA ALA A 16 -0.24 -37.12 7.18
C ALA A 16 -0.28 -35.98 6.16
N LYS A 17 0.87 -35.57 5.62
CA LYS A 17 0.97 -34.59 4.54
C LYS A 17 0.31 -35.08 3.25
N SER A 18 0.67 -36.28 2.78
CA SER A 18 0.07 -36.88 1.57
C SER A 18 -1.44 -37.05 1.73
N TYR A 19 -1.90 -37.50 2.91
CA TYR A 19 -3.32 -37.54 3.23
C TYR A 19 -3.97 -36.15 3.16
N GLY A 20 -3.34 -35.11 3.72
CA GLY A 20 -3.80 -33.72 3.62
C GLY A 20 -3.89 -33.21 2.18
N ILE A 21 -2.88 -33.49 1.34
CA ILE A 21 -2.87 -33.14 -0.09
C ILE A 21 -4.04 -33.81 -0.81
N SER A 22 -4.29 -35.10 -0.54
CA SER A 22 -5.40 -35.84 -1.15
C SER A 22 -6.79 -35.24 -0.84
N LYS A 23 -6.89 -34.49 0.27
CA LYS A 23 -8.13 -33.83 0.72
C LYS A 23 -8.20 -32.35 0.38
N LEU A 24 -7.15 -31.80 -0.21
CA LEU A 24 -7.07 -30.37 -0.49
C LEU A 24 -8.20 -29.91 -1.44
N ALA A 25 -8.49 -30.70 -2.46
CA ALA A 25 -9.60 -30.40 -3.38
C ALA A 25 -10.96 -30.35 -2.66
N ASP A 26 -11.20 -31.24 -1.69
CA ASP A 26 -12.43 -31.25 -0.91
C ASP A 26 -12.56 -29.98 -0.04
N TYR A 27 -11.46 -29.53 0.58
CA TYR A 27 -11.43 -28.27 1.33
C TYR A 27 -11.68 -27.04 0.45
N LEU A 28 -11.05 -26.99 -0.73
CA LEU A 28 -11.23 -25.87 -1.66
C LEU A 28 -12.67 -25.78 -2.14
N ARG A 29 -13.32 -26.92 -2.44
CA ARG A 29 -14.74 -26.96 -2.82
C ARG A 29 -15.70 -26.50 -1.74
N ALA A 30 -15.32 -26.67 -0.47
CA ALA A 30 -16.13 -26.28 0.67
C ALA A 30 -15.84 -24.84 1.15
N SER A 31 -14.92 -24.12 0.51
CA SER A 31 -14.49 -22.78 0.92
C SER A 31 -15.23 -21.71 0.14
N ASP A 32 -15.80 -20.69 0.81
CA ASP A 32 -16.52 -19.62 0.12
C ASP A 32 -15.61 -18.70 -0.71
N LYS A 33 -14.35 -18.52 -0.28
CA LYS A 33 -13.38 -17.59 -0.89
C LYS A 33 -11.96 -18.12 -0.80
N LEU A 34 -11.11 -17.72 -1.74
CA LEU A 34 -9.69 -18.06 -1.78
C LEU A 34 -8.83 -16.78 -1.78
N LEU A 35 -8.12 -16.53 -0.68
CA LEU A 35 -7.13 -15.46 -0.59
C LEU A 35 -5.73 -15.99 -0.96
N ILE A 36 -5.15 -15.46 -2.03
CA ILE A 36 -3.79 -15.81 -2.46
C ILE A 36 -2.86 -14.63 -2.24
N LEU A 37 -1.86 -14.86 -1.39
CA LEU A 37 -0.70 -13.98 -1.26
C LEU A 37 0.37 -14.44 -2.25
N TRP A 38 0.45 -13.79 -3.40
CA TRP A 38 1.39 -14.19 -4.45
C TRP A 38 2.64 -13.31 -4.47
N SER A 39 3.73 -13.93 -4.92
CA SER A 39 5.05 -13.36 -5.17
C SER A 39 5.51 -13.84 -6.55
N PRO A 40 6.56 -13.28 -7.16
CA PRO A 40 6.98 -13.66 -8.50
C PRO A 40 7.19 -15.18 -8.67
N ASP A 41 7.65 -15.89 -7.63
CA ASP A 41 7.83 -17.34 -7.59
C ASP A 41 6.54 -18.16 -7.34
N TYR A 42 5.37 -17.53 -7.32
CA TYR A 42 4.08 -18.23 -7.16
C TYR A 42 3.88 -19.30 -8.24
N LEU A 43 4.14 -18.96 -9.50
CA LEU A 43 4.02 -19.90 -10.63
C LEU A 43 5.09 -20.99 -10.62
N ASP A 44 6.14 -20.83 -9.82
CA ASP A 44 7.14 -21.88 -9.64
C ASP A 44 6.68 -22.93 -8.62
N ARG A 45 5.56 -22.73 -7.92
CA ARG A 45 5.06 -23.68 -6.90
C ARG A 45 3.85 -24.42 -7.45
N LEU A 46 4.04 -25.68 -7.86
CA LEU A 46 2.98 -26.48 -8.50
C LEU A 46 1.73 -26.59 -7.62
N TRP A 47 1.94 -26.78 -6.32
CA TRP A 47 0.88 -26.82 -5.31
C TRP A 47 -0.03 -25.59 -5.39
N CYS A 48 0.53 -24.38 -5.32
CA CYS A 48 -0.25 -23.15 -5.28
C CYS A 48 -1.05 -22.93 -6.58
N VAL A 49 -0.45 -23.30 -7.73
CA VAL A 49 -1.14 -23.22 -9.02
C VAL A 49 -2.29 -24.23 -9.09
N TYR A 50 -2.10 -25.43 -8.55
CA TYR A 50 -3.14 -26.46 -8.44
C TYR A 50 -4.31 -25.99 -7.57
N GLU A 51 -4.06 -25.39 -6.40
CA GLU A 51 -5.11 -24.90 -5.50
C GLU A 51 -6.04 -23.90 -6.20
N LEU A 52 -5.45 -22.89 -6.87
CA LEU A 52 -6.22 -21.90 -7.61
C LEU A 52 -7.03 -22.53 -8.73
N ALA A 53 -6.41 -23.42 -9.51
CA ALA A 53 -7.07 -24.05 -10.65
C ALA A 53 -8.24 -24.94 -10.19
N VAL A 54 -8.11 -25.66 -9.07
CA VAL A 54 -9.18 -26.50 -8.52
C VAL A 54 -10.29 -25.64 -7.93
N PHE A 55 -9.95 -24.59 -7.19
CA PHE A 55 -10.94 -23.68 -6.60
C PHE A 55 -11.85 -23.07 -7.68
N LEU A 56 -11.26 -22.62 -8.78
CA LEU A 56 -11.98 -22.02 -9.92
C LEU A 56 -12.78 -23.01 -10.77
N GLN A 57 -12.69 -24.32 -10.52
CA GLN A 57 -13.63 -25.28 -11.14
C GLN A 57 -15.02 -25.21 -10.52
N THR A 58 -15.13 -24.78 -9.25
CA THR A 58 -16.38 -24.78 -8.48
C THR A 58 -16.81 -23.41 -8.00
N HIS A 59 -15.99 -22.39 -8.17
CA HIS A 59 -16.23 -21.01 -7.73
C HIS A 59 -16.04 -20.01 -8.86
N ASP A 60 -16.57 -18.82 -8.68
CA ASP A 60 -16.37 -17.72 -9.61
C ASP A 60 -15.05 -16.98 -9.32
N GLU A 61 -14.59 -16.21 -10.29
CA GLU A 61 -13.33 -15.47 -10.18
C GLU A 61 -13.38 -14.37 -9.11
N ASP A 62 -14.58 -13.84 -8.83
CA ASP A 62 -14.82 -12.85 -7.78
C ASP A 62 -14.62 -13.40 -6.35
N ASP A 63 -14.63 -14.73 -6.21
CA ASP A 63 -14.34 -15.41 -4.93
C ASP A 63 -12.83 -15.54 -4.67
N VAL A 64 -12.00 -15.21 -5.66
CA VAL A 64 -10.54 -15.22 -5.53
C VAL A 64 -10.03 -13.81 -5.24
N ILE A 65 -9.32 -13.66 -4.13
CA ILE A 65 -8.67 -12.40 -3.74
C ILE A 65 -7.16 -12.56 -3.94
N LEU A 66 -6.60 -11.85 -4.93
CA LEU A 66 -5.18 -11.89 -5.25
C LEU A 66 -4.46 -10.68 -4.65
N VAL A 67 -3.52 -10.92 -3.73
CA VAL A 67 -2.71 -9.88 -3.09
C VAL A 67 -1.24 -10.11 -3.44
N ASN A 68 -0.63 -9.13 -4.10
CA ASN A 68 0.80 -9.16 -4.39
C ASN A 68 1.60 -8.78 -3.13
N LEU A 69 2.49 -9.66 -2.68
CA LEU A 69 3.31 -9.46 -1.49
C LEU A 69 4.33 -8.32 -1.64
N ASP A 70 4.89 -8.12 -2.82
CA ASP A 70 5.85 -7.04 -3.07
C ASP A 70 5.15 -5.68 -3.12
N HIS A 71 3.92 -5.65 -3.66
CA HIS A 71 3.07 -4.46 -3.56
C HIS A 71 2.71 -4.16 -2.10
N LEU A 72 2.33 -5.18 -1.31
CA LEU A 72 2.04 -4.99 0.11
C LEU A 72 3.26 -4.42 0.88
N LYS A 73 4.47 -4.97 0.64
CA LYS A 73 5.72 -4.44 1.24
C LYS A 73 5.97 -2.99 0.83
N LEU A 74 5.76 -2.66 -0.45
CA LEU A 74 5.93 -1.31 -0.97
C LEU A 74 4.93 -0.36 -0.29
N CYS A 75 3.64 -0.70 -0.23
CA CYS A 75 2.62 0.09 0.45
C CYS A 75 2.97 0.35 1.92
N VAL A 76 3.33 -0.70 2.67
CA VAL A 76 3.73 -0.58 4.08
C VAL A 76 4.97 0.30 4.21
N SER A 77 5.97 0.14 3.34
CA SER A 77 7.19 0.96 3.35
C SER A 77 6.88 2.43 3.08
N LEU A 78 5.99 2.71 2.12
CA LEU A 78 5.57 4.07 1.78
C LEU A 78 4.73 4.70 2.90
N MET A 79 3.84 3.93 3.54
CA MET A 79 3.08 4.39 4.70
C MET A 79 4.00 4.76 5.87
N LEU A 80 5.01 3.93 6.16
CA LEU A 80 6.01 4.22 7.18
C LEU A 80 6.83 5.46 6.82
N LEU A 81 7.32 5.56 5.58
CA LEU A 81 8.07 6.72 5.12
C LEU A 81 7.25 8.00 5.25
N GLN A 82 5.97 7.96 4.87
CA GLN A 82 5.06 9.10 4.99
C GLN A 82 4.82 9.48 6.44
N PHE A 83 4.59 8.49 7.31
CA PHE A 83 4.43 8.72 8.75
C PHE A 83 5.64 9.45 9.34
N PHE A 84 6.86 9.00 9.03
CA PHE A 84 8.07 9.65 9.50
C PHE A 84 8.29 11.04 8.87
N SER A 85 7.92 11.23 7.59
CA SER A 85 8.00 12.54 6.93
C SER A 85 7.10 13.57 7.62
N ILE A 86 5.87 13.20 7.97
CA ILE A 86 4.94 14.05 8.73
C ILE A 86 5.50 14.36 10.11
N LEU A 87 6.02 13.35 10.82
CA LEU A 87 6.61 13.52 12.15
C LEU A 87 7.80 14.49 12.12
N ILE A 88 8.72 14.32 11.17
CA ILE A 88 9.88 15.21 10.99
C ILE A 88 9.42 16.62 10.68
N SER A 89 8.44 16.78 9.78
CA SER A 89 7.91 18.10 9.41
C SER A 89 7.35 18.82 10.65
N GLY A 90 6.54 18.14 11.46
CA GLY A 90 6.00 18.71 12.69
C GLY A 90 7.08 19.09 13.71
N VAL A 91 8.14 18.28 13.84
CA VAL A 91 9.28 18.60 14.72
C VAL A 91 10.08 19.79 14.18
N THR A 92 10.31 19.88 12.86
CA THR A 92 11.04 21.01 12.27
C THR A 92 10.30 22.32 12.43
N GLU A 93 8.98 22.31 12.27
CA GLU A 93 8.11 23.48 12.49
C GLU A 93 8.12 23.90 13.96
N PHE A 94 8.00 22.94 14.88
CA PHE A 94 8.08 23.20 16.33
C PHE A 94 9.42 23.84 16.74
N CYS A 95 10.53 23.44 16.10
CA CYS A 95 11.86 23.98 16.36
C CYS A 95 12.15 25.31 15.62
N GLY A 96 11.19 25.86 14.86
CA GLY A 96 11.37 27.12 14.13
C GLY A 96 12.26 27.02 12.88
N TYR A 97 12.43 25.82 12.32
CA TYR A 97 13.12 25.65 11.03
C TYR A 97 12.22 26.04 9.85
N SER A 98 12.85 26.24 8.68
CA SER A 98 12.17 26.66 7.45
C SER A 98 11.08 25.69 7.00
N GLU A 99 9.90 26.24 6.67
CA GLU A 99 8.74 25.52 6.11
C GLU A 99 9.07 24.72 4.83
N HIS A 100 10.15 25.08 4.12
CA HIS A 100 10.53 24.42 2.87
C HIS A 100 11.02 22.98 3.06
N ILE A 101 11.55 22.61 4.24
CA ILE A 101 12.11 21.29 4.49
C ILE A 101 10.99 20.22 4.52
N GLY A 102 9.92 20.47 5.27
CA GLY A 102 8.78 19.54 5.35
C GLY A 102 8.10 19.35 3.98
N PHE A 103 7.94 20.44 3.22
CA PHE A 103 7.40 20.38 1.86
C PHE A 103 8.26 19.53 0.91
N ALA A 104 9.58 19.72 0.95
CA ALA A 104 10.51 18.93 0.13
C ALA A 104 10.47 17.43 0.49
N LEU A 105 10.39 17.08 1.77
CA LEU A 105 10.25 15.69 2.23
C LEU A 105 8.92 15.07 1.76
N SER A 106 7.81 15.82 1.84
CA SER A 106 6.53 15.36 1.33
C SER A 106 6.56 15.13 -0.18
N LEU A 107 7.13 16.06 -0.97
CA LEU A 107 7.27 15.87 -2.43
C LEU A 107 8.13 14.65 -2.77
N ALA A 108 9.25 14.46 -2.07
CA ALA A 108 10.13 13.31 -2.27
C ALA A 108 9.39 11.99 -1.99
N SER A 109 8.58 11.93 -0.92
CA SER A 109 7.77 10.74 -0.62
C SER A 109 6.76 10.43 -1.72
N SER A 110 6.04 11.44 -2.24
CA SER A 110 5.08 11.26 -3.33
C SER A 110 5.74 10.78 -4.62
N PHE A 111 6.95 11.27 -4.92
CA PHE A 111 7.72 10.79 -6.07
C PHE A 111 8.10 9.32 -5.93
N LEU A 112 8.50 8.88 -4.73
CA LEU A 112 8.81 7.48 -4.45
C LEU A 112 7.58 6.58 -4.56
N ILE A 113 6.40 7.05 -4.15
CA ILE A 113 5.12 6.34 -4.37
C ILE A 113 4.89 6.13 -5.87
N GLY A 114 5.00 7.20 -6.66
CA GLY A 114 4.81 7.14 -8.11
C GLY A 114 5.79 6.19 -8.80
N ARG A 115 7.06 6.20 -8.38
CA ARG A 115 8.08 5.25 -8.85
C ARG A 115 7.74 3.82 -8.45
N GLY A 116 7.30 3.60 -7.22
CA GLY A 116 6.88 2.29 -6.74
C GLY A 116 5.74 1.69 -7.57
N ALA A 117 4.72 2.49 -7.89
CA ALA A 117 3.63 2.07 -8.76
C ALA A 117 4.10 1.68 -10.17
N PHE A 118 5.04 2.44 -10.75
CA PHE A 118 5.63 2.10 -12.05
C PHE A 118 6.39 0.77 -12.02
N VAL A 119 7.20 0.53 -10.99
CA VAL A 119 7.94 -0.74 -10.82
C VAL A 119 6.96 -1.91 -10.66
N CYS A 120 5.87 -1.76 -9.90
CA CYS A 120 4.84 -2.78 -9.80
C CYS A 120 4.22 -3.13 -11.17
N GLY A 121 4.04 -2.14 -12.04
CA GLY A 121 3.57 -2.37 -13.41
C GLY A 121 4.55 -3.20 -14.25
N GLU A 122 5.85 -2.97 -14.12
CA GLU A 122 6.87 -3.75 -14.81
C GLU A 122 6.92 -5.21 -14.31
N GLU A 123 6.84 -5.42 -12.99
CA GLU A 123 6.78 -6.75 -12.39
C GLU A 123 5.53 -7.52 -12.82
N TRP A 124 4.40 -6.83 -13.01
CA TRP A 124 3.20 -7.43 -13.57
C TRP A 124 3.41 -7.92 -15.01
N GLN A 125 4.06 -7.12 -15.87
CA GLN A 125 4.37 -7.55 -17.24
C GLN A 125 5.30 -8.78 -17.27
N LYS A 126 6.29 -8.83 -16.36
CA LYS A 126 7.15 -10.02 -16.17
C LYS A 126 6.33 -11.22 -15.71
N PHE A 127 5.42 -11.03 -14.77
CA PHE A 127 4.53 -12.09 -14.31
C PHE A 127 3.65 -12.65 -15.44
N CYS A 128 2.98 -11.80 -16.22
CA CYS A 128 2.20 -12.24 -17.39
C CYS A 128 3.05 -13.01 -18.40
N SER A 129 4.30 -12.59 -18.61
CA SER A 129 5.24 -13.32 -19.47
C SER A 129 5.57 -14.71 -18.92
N ARG A 130 5.70 -14.86 -17.61
CA ARG A 130 5.91 -16.16 -16.95
C ARG A 130 4.70 -17.06 -17.03
N VAL A 131 3.49 -16.52 -16.90
CA VAL A 131 2.23 -17.25 -17.10
C VAL A 131 2.21 -17.87 -18.50
N LYS A 132 2.52 -17.10 -19.55
CA LYS A 132 2.55 -17.60 -20.94
C LYS A 132 3.50 -18.79 -21.11
N CYS A 133 4.63 -18.75 -20.40
CA CYS A 133 5.66 -19.78 -20.41
C CYS A 133 5.45 -20.90 -19.37
N PHE A 134 4.36 -20.88 -18.61
CA PHE A 134 4.09 -21.87 -17.57
C PHE A 134 4.01 -23.29 -18.15
N SER A 135 4.59 -24.23 -17.40
CA SER A 135 4.62 -25.66 -17.69
C SER A 135 4.76 -26.43 -16.37
N VAL A 136 3.97 -27.49 -16.20
CA VAL A 136 3.97 -28.34 -14.99
C VAL A 136 5.37 -28.89 -14.70
N HIS A 137 6.11 -29.30 -15.73
CA HIS A 137 7.44 -29.90 -15.59
C HIS A 137 8.51 -28.94 -15.06
N LYS A 138 8.29 -27.62 -15.20
CA LYS A 138 9.20 -26.59 -14.69
C LYS A 138 8.83 -26.12 -13.28
N ALA A 139 7.65 -26.48 -12.80
CA ALA A 139 7.19 -26.10 -11.47
C ALA A 139 7.93 -26.94 -10.41
N LYS A 140 8.26 -26.27 -9.31
CA LYS A 140 8.93 -26.83 -8.14
C LYS A 140 7.90 -27.35 -7.14
N CYS A 141 8.29 -28.41 -6.44
CA CYS A 141 7.61 -28.92 -5.26
C CYS A 141 8.60 -29.00 -4.09
N SER A 142 8.07 -29.02 -2.86
CA SER A 142 8.90 -29.14 -1.66
C SER A 142 9.60 -30.50 -1.57
N SER A 143 8.97 -31.56 -2.09
CA SER A 143 9.55 -32.89 -2.20
C SER A 143 9.16 -33.55 -3.52
N LEU A 144 9.92 -34.57 -3.92
CA LEU A 144 9.64 -35.36 -5.12
C LEU A 144 8.35 -36.20 -4.96
N ALA A 145 8.05 -36.65 -3.74
CA ALA A 145 6.80 -37.36 -3.43
C ALA A 145 5.57 -36.45 -3.61
N ASP A 146 5.64 -35.20 -3.12
CA ASP A 146 4.55 -34.23 -3.34
C ASP A 146 4.35 -33.98 -4.84
N TYR A 147 5.43 -33.98 -5.63
CA TYR A 147 5.36 -33.79 -7.08
C TYR A 147 4.63 -34.95 -7.77
N SER A 148 4.91 -36.20 -7.41
CA SER A 148 4.19 -37.35 -7.98
C SER A 148 2.72 -37.33 -7.60
N ASP A 149 2.39 -37.01 -6.34
CA ASP A 149 1.03 -36.97 -5.83
C ASP A 149 0.21 -35.88 -6.54
N LEU A 150 0.77 -34.66 -6.63
CA LEU A 150 0.12 -33.55 -7.35
C LEU A 150 -0.01 -33.82 -8.84
N LYS A 151 0.98 -34.45 -9.48
CA LYS A 151 0.90 -34.81 -10.90
C LYS A 151 -0.20 -35.83 -11.16
N GLN A 152 -0.35 -36.83 -10.30
CA GLN A 152 -1.45 -37.79 -10.39
C GLN A 152 -2.80 -37.08 -10.25
N LEU A 153 -2.94 -36.21 -9.23
CA LEU A 153 -4.16 -35.41 -9.05
C LEU A 153 -4.46 -34.52 -10.26
N ILE A 154 -3.44 -33.88 -10.85
CA ILE A 154 -3.61 -33.07 -12.06
C ILE A 154 -4.11 -33.93 -13.23
N THR A 155 -3.52 -35.10 -13.46
CA THR A 155 -3.98 -36.03 -14.49
C THR A 155 -5.41 -36.51 -14.23
N ASP A 156 -5.75 -36.80 -12.97
CA ASP A 156 -7.09 -37.26 -12.60
C ASP A 156 -8.15 -36.17 -12.80
N PHE A 157 -7.83 -34.91 -12.47
CA PHE A 157 -8.77 -33.78 -12.55
C PHE A 157 -8.87 -33.15 -13.93
N TYR A 158 -7.76 -33.08 -14.68
CA TYR A 158 -7.67 -32.32 -15.92
C TYR A 158 -7.38 -33.19 -17.15
N GLY A 159 -7.21 -34.50 -16.99
CA GLY A 159 -6.86 -35.44 -18.06
C GLY A 159 -5.35 -35.47 -18.35
N SER A 160 -4.71 -34.30 -18.48
CA SER A 160 -3.28 -34.20 -18.77
C SER A 160 -2.61 -32.96 -18.17
N GLU A 161 -1.29 -33.02 -18.00
CA GLU A 161 -0.48 -31.85 -17.60
C GLU A 161 -0.57 -30.69 -18.60
N ALA A 162 -0.77 -31.01 -19.89
CA ALA A 162 -0.89 -30.00 -20.94
C ALA A 162 -2.24 -29.26 -20.86
N GLU A 163 -3.33 -29.99 -20.64
CA GLU A 163 -4.66 -29.39 -20.42
C GLU A 163 -4.68 -28.53 -19.17
N PHE A 164 -4.09 -29.01 -18.07
CA PHE A 164 -3.92 -28.21 -16.85
C PHE A 164 -3.13 -26.92 -17.11
N ALA A 165 -1.98 -27.00 -17.79
CA ALA A 165 -1.20 -25.81 -18.12
C ALA A 165 -1.97 -24.83 -19.02
N ALA A 166 -2.80 -25.32 -19.94
CA ALA A 166 -3.66 -24.50 -20.77
C ALA A 166 -4.77 -23.81 -19.95
N VAL A 167 -5.37 -24.51 -18.99
CA VAL A 167 -6.33 -23.93 -18.04
C VAL A 167 -5.67 -22.83 -17.23
N VAL A 168 -4.51 -23.08 -16.63
CA VAL A 168 -3.77 -22.06 -15.85
C VAL A 168 -3.48 -20.83 -16.71
N LYS A 169 -2.99 -20.99 -17.94
CA LYS A 169 -2.74 -19.86 -18.84
C LYS A 169 -4.00 -19.06 -19.12
N ARG A 170 -5.12 -19.73 -19.39
CA ARG A 170 -6.41 -19.10 -19.65
C ARG A 170 -6.89 -18.28 -18.46
N LEU A 171 -6.85 -18.88 -17.26
CA LEU A 171 -7.25 -18.26 -16.01
C LEU A 171 -6.45 -16.99 -15.74
N TRP A 172 -5.14 -17.02 -15.97
CA TRP A 172 -4.25 -15.90 -15.63
C TRP A 172 -4.12 -14.83 -16.73
N LEU A 173 -4.36 -15.17 -17.98
CA LEU A 173 -4.27 -14.22 -19.11
C LEU A 173 -5.62 -13.62 -19.50
N GLY A 174 -6.73 -14.12 -18.94
CA GLY A 174 -8.08 -13.67 -19.32
C GLY A 174 -8.41 -13.97 -20.78
N GLU A 175 -7.82 -15.03 -21.35
CA GLU A 175 -8.12 -15.47 -22.73
C GLU A 175 -9.46 -16.22 -22.75
N GLY A 176 -10.56 -15.49 -22.59
CA GLY A 176 -11.93 -16.00 -22.64
C GLY A 176 -12.93 -14.86 -22.75
N GLU A 177 -13.99 -15.06 -23.53
CA GLU A 177 -15.07 -14.09 -23.68
C GLU A 177 -15.78 -13.87 -22.33
N GLY A 178 -15.40 -12.82 -21.61
CA GLY A 178 -16.23 -12.23 -20.55
C GLY A 178 -15.85 -12.51 -19.10
N LYS A 179 -14.66 -13.02 -18.79
CA LYS A 179 -14.18 -13.10 -17.39
C LYS A 179 -12.82 -12.41 -17.23
N HIS A 180 -12.85 -11.21 -16.67
CA HIS A 180 -11.66 -10.49 -16.27
C HIS A 180 -11.31 -10.94 -14.86
N LEU A 181 -10.09 -11.45 -14.66
CA LEU A 181 -9.52 -11.58 -13.32
C LEU A 181 -9.81 -10.31 -12.51
N PRO A 182 -10.14 -10.45 -11.21
CA PRO A 182 -10.65 -9.37 -10.39
C PRO A 182 -9.75 -8.15 -10.50
N GLU A 183 -10.36 -6.96 -10.59
CA GLU A 183 -9.66 -5.68 -10.63
C GLU A 183 -8.52 -5.70 -9.60
N TRP A 184 -7.31 -5.88 -10.13
CA TRP A 184 -6.12 -6.01 -9.31
C TRP A 184 -6.06 -4.82 -8.36
N LEU A 185 -5.62 -5.06 -7.13
CA LEU A 185 -5.60 -4.16 -5.98
C LEU A 185 -4.85 -2.81 -6.17
N PHE A 186 -4.58 -2.38 -7.41
CA PHE A 186 -4.57 -0.98 -7.80
C PHE A 186 -5.96 -0.46 -8.21
N ALA A 187 -7.05 -1.15 -7.83
CA ALA A 187 -8.37 -0.52 -7.74
C ALA A 187 -8.17 0.87 -7.15
N GLY A 188 -8.81 1.89 -7.72
CA GLY A 188 -8.65 3.28 -7.27
C GLY A 188 -8.76 3.44 -5.75
N ALA A 189 -9.39 2.48 -5.05
CA ALA A 189 -9.35 2.30 -3.60
C ALA A 189 -7.94 2.30 -2.96
N SER A 190 -6.96 1.53 -3.46
CA SER A 190 -5.61 1.50 -2.85
C SER A 190 -4.86 2.81 -3.08
N LEU A 191 -4.97 3.36 -4.29
CA LEU A 191 -4.47 4.71 -4.61
C LEU A 191 -5.15 5.78 -3.75
N ARG A 192 -6.45 5.65 -3.48
CA ARG A 192 -7.19 6.51 -2.55
C ARG A 192 -6.72 6.32 -1.10
N ILE A 193 -6.45 5.11 -0.63
CA ILE A 193 -5.92 4.86 0.72
C ILE A 193 -4.53 5.49 0.87
N ILE A 194 -3.66 5.34 -0.14
CA ILE A 194 -2.31 5.91 -0.15
C ILE A 194 -2.37 7.45 -0.29
N SER A 195 -3.29 7.98 -1.10
CA SER A 195 -3.40 9.43 -1.35
C SER A 195 -4.26 10.20 -0.34
N ALA A 196 -5.17 9.55 0.38
CA ALA A 196 -6.07 10.18 1.35
C ALA A 196 -5.34 11.02 2.43
N PRO A 197 -4.19 10.59 2.98
CA PRO A 197 -3.43 11.40 3.93
C PRO A 197 -2.88 12.71 3.33
N TYR A 198 -2.74 12.80 2.01
CA TYR A 198 -2.22 14.00 1.34
C TYR A 198 -3.30 15.08 1.14
N ALA A 199 -4.58 14.72 1.10
CA ALA A 199 -5.64 15.71 0.89
C ALA A 199 -5.69 16.76 2.01
N PRO A 200 -5.64 16.41 3.31
CA PRO A 200 -5.58 17.41 4.39
C PRO A 200 -4.31 18.25 4.35
N VAL A 201 -3.16 17.63 4.04
CA VAL A 201 -1.87 18.35 3.98
C VAL A 201 -1.90 19.39 2.86
N ILE A 202 -2.31 19.01 1.65
CA ILE A 202 -2.43 19.93 0.52
C ILE A 202 -3.42 21.06 0.84
N VAL A 203 -4.56 20.75 1.47
CA VAL A 203 -5.55 21.75 1.89
C VAL A 203 -4.98 22.70 2.94
N CYS A 204 -4.30 22.21 3.99
CA CYS A 204 -3.68 23.05 5.01
C CYS A 204 -2.63 23.99 4.41
N PHE A 205 -1.75 23.49 3.54
CA PHE A 205 -0.75 24.33 2.86
C PHE A 205 -1.39 25.35 1.93
N ALA A 206 -2.41 24.97 1.15
CA ALA A 206 -3.13 25.90 0.30
C ALA A 206 -3.79 27.01 1.12
N VAL A 207 -4.42 26.66 2.25
CA VAL A 207 -5.03 27.63 3.17
C VAL A 207 -3.97 28.56 3.78
N GLN A 208 -2.85 28.03 4.26
CA GLN A 208 -1.78 28.83 4.85
C GLN A 208 -1.15 29.78 3.82
N TYR A 209 -0.92 29.29 2.59
CA TYR A 209 -0.43 30.12 1.50
C TYR A 209 -1.41 31.24 1.13
N ILE A 210 -2.71 30.95 1.08
CA ILE A 210 -3.75 31.96 0.85
C ILE A 210 -3.76 33.00 1.98
N ILE A 211 -3.71 32.57 3.25
CA ILE A 211 -3.69 33.48 4.41
C ILE A 211 -2.44 34.36 4.40
N CYS A 212 -1.27 33.79 4.14
CA CYS A 212 -0.01 34.52 4.05
C CYS A 212 0.01 35.46 2.84
N GLY A 213 -0.52 35.06 1.69
CA GLY A 213 -0.67 35.93 0.51
C GLY A 213 -1.59 37.12 0.77
N ILE A 214 -2.72 36.90 1.45
CA ILE A 214 -3.64 37.98 1.86
C ILE A 214 -2.95 38.93 2.85
N ARG A 215 -2.15 38.41 3.79
CA ARG A 215 -1.41 39.23 4.77
C ARG A 215 -0.21 39.96 4.16
N GLY A 216 0.50 39.35 3.22
CA GLY A 216 1.63 39.96 2.52
C GLY A 216 1.21 41.07 1.55
N GLY A 217 -0.04 41.07 1.08
CA GLY A 217 -0.64 42.21 0.39
C GLY A 217 -1.02 43.38 1.31
N ILE A 218 -0.95 43.17 2.63
CA ILE A 218 -1.02 44.21 3.64
C ILE A 218 0.40 44.38 4.17
N GLU A 219 1.32 44.90 3.34
CA GLU A 219 2.45 45.61 3.93
C GLU A 219 1.84 46.71 4.79
N PRO A 220 2.02 46.71 6.13
CA PRO A 220 1.74 47.92 6.88
C PRO A 220 2.65 48.96 6.25
N SER A 221 2.07 49.94 5.56
CA SER A 221 2.80 51.02 4.92
C SER A 221 3.78 51.54 5.96
N VAL A 222 5.05 51.15 5.83
CA VAL A 222 6.09 51.61 6.74
C VAL A 222 6.04 53.12 6.60
N PRO A 223 5.71 53.87 7.66
CA PRO A 223 5.66 55.31 7.55
C PRO A 223 7.03 55.75 7.04
N ILE A 224 7.04 56.30 5.82
CA ILE A 224 8.27 56.83 5.22
C ILE A 224 8.61 58.05 6.04
N TYR A 225 9.46 57.88 7.05
CA TYR A 225 10.00 59.01 7.78
C TYR A 225 10.91 59.78 6.83
N PRO A 226 10.71 61.12 6.70
CA PRO A 226 11.58 61.92 5.87
C PRO A 226 13.02 61.81 6.36
N PRO A 227 14.01 61.68 5.45
CA PRO A 227 15.41 61.58 5.83
C PRO A 227 15.83 62.86 6.57
N GLY A 228 16.30 62.73 7.81
CA GLY A 228 16.87 63.82 8.60
C GLY A 228 16.14 64.20 9.90
N VAL A 229 15.06 63.52 10.28
CA VAL A 229 14.41 63.76 11.57
C VAL A 229 15.04 62.85 12.64
N PRO A 230 15.66 63.40 13.71
CA PRO A 230 16.16 62.59 14.81
C PRO A 230 15.01 61.86 15.50
N TYR A 231 15.18 60.55 15.70
CA TYR A 231 14.18 59.67 16.29
C TYR A 231 14.11 59.93 17.80
N GLU A 232 13.20 60.78 18.26
CA GLU A 232 12.85 60.84 19.68
C GLU A 232 11.86 59.69 20.00
N PRO A 233 12.23 58.73 20.85
CA PRO A 233 11.31 57.68 21.25
C PRO A 233 10.14 58.31 22.02
N LEU A 234 8.93 58.19 21.47
CA LEU A 234 7.70 58.62 22.14
C LEU A 234 7.61 57.95 23.52
N PRO A 235 7.53 58.72 24.62
CA PRO A 235 7.42 58.16 25.96
C PRO A 235 6.06 57.45 26.08
N GLY A 236 6.09 56.11 26.09
CA GLY A 236 4.91 55.26 26.22
C GLY A 236 4.79 54.14 25.19
N HIS A 237 5.55 54.17 24.08
CA HIS A 237 5.52 53.09 23.09
C HIS A 237 6.50 51.96 23.49
N LYS A 238 6.00 50.98 24.26
CA LYS A 238 6.68 49.69 24.41
C LYS A 238 6.69 48.99 23.04
N LEU A 239 7.89 48.64 22.56
CA LEU A 239 8.10 47.89 21.32
C LEU A 239 7.28 46.60 21.34
N ALA A 240 6.21 46.57 20.55
CA ALA A 240 5.37 45.40 20.30
C ALA A 240 6.07 44.46 19.31
N THR A 241 7.26 43.98 19.68
CA THR A 241 7.90 42.88 18.97
C THR A 241 7.98 41.72 19.96
N THR A 242 7.23 40.64 19.65
CA THR A 242 7.12 39.34 20.35
C THR A 242 6.01 39.15 21.41
N GLY A 243 5.32 40.20 21.88
CA GLY A 243 4.28 40.05 22.91
C GLY A 243 2.99 39.31 22.49
N TRP A 244 2.58 39.43 21.22
CA TRP A 244 1.28 38.90 20.77
C TRP A 244 1.22 37.37 20.72
N ILE A 245 2.36 36.70 20.50
CA ILE A 245 2.43 35.23 20.50
C ILE A 245 2.41 34.72 21.94
N SER A 246 3.17 35.36 22.84
CA SER A 246 3.15 35.02 24.28
C SER A 246 1.75 35.18 24.86
N GLU A 247 1.06 36.29 24.58
CA GLU A 247 -0.26 36.56 25.16
C GLU A 247 -1.34 35.58 24.64
N LYS A 248 -1.25 35.13 23.39
CA LYS A 248 -2.17 34.10 22.86
C LYS A 248 -1.85 32.70 23.35
N VAL A 249 -0.57 32.35 23.53
CA VAL A 249 -0.15 31.06 24.08
C VAL A 249 -0.54 30.96 25.56
N ASP A 250 -0.35 32.04 26.33
CA ASP A 250 -0.76 32.09 27.74
C ASP A 250 -2.28 32.01 27.89
N LYS A 251 -3.05 32.70 27.04
CA LYS A 251 -4.50 32.59 27.04
C LYS A 251 -4.98 31.18 26.66
N TRP A 252 -4.36 30.55 25.67
CA TRP A 252 -4.70 29.18 25.26
C TRP A 252 -4.34 28.14 26.35
N CYS A 253 -3.19 28.29 27.01
CA CYS A 253 -2.79 27.47 28.16
C CYS A 253 -3.70 27.67 29.38
N HIS A 254 -4.23 28.88 29.58
CA HIS A 254 -5.16 29.19 30.66
C HIS A 254 -6.56 28.60 30.40
N ASP A 255 -7.04 28.68 29.16
CA ASP A 255 -8.35 28.13 28.76
C ASP A 255 -8.37 26.59 28.77
N LEU A 256 -7.22 25.93 28.53
CA LEU A 256 -7.07 24.47 28.60
C LEU A 256 -6.98 23.90 30.03
N ARG A 257 -6.90 24.73 31.08
CA ARG A 257 -6.78 24.29 32.48
C ARG A 257 -8.06 24.36 33.30
N LEU A 258 -9.20 24.76 32.72
CA LEU A 258 -10.41 25.08 33.50
C LEU A 258 -11.68 24.30 33.13
N GLU A 259 -11.59 23.24 32.33
CA GLU A 259 -12.68 22.27 32.23
C GLU A 259 -12.07 20.87 32.45
N ASP A 260 -12.46 20.25 33.55
CA ASP A 260 -12.09 18.91 34.05
C ASP A 260 -10.83 18.78 34.95
N LEU A 261 -10.93 19.38 36.14
CA LEU A 261 -10.57 18.76 37.43
C LEU A 261 -11.47 19.29 38.55
#